data_AF-A0A939QIY5-F1
#
_entry.id   AF-A0A939QIY5-F1
#
_cell.length_a   1.000
_cell.length_b   1.000
_cell.length_c   1.000
_cell.angle_alpha   90.00
_cell.angle_beta   90.00
_cell.angle_gamma   90.00
#
_symmetry.space_group_name_H-M   'P 1'
#
loop_
_entity.id
_entity.type
_entity.pdbx_description
1 polymer ?
#
loop_
_entity_poly.entity_id
_entity_poly.type
_entity_poly.pdbx_seq_one_letter_code
_entity_poly.pdbx_strand_id
1 'polypeptide(L)'
;MGRPKAPCGTDAAYRRHLRNGEPVDDACRQAHTEAQRERRRSPAATPTASAEIEVPAEASGDADDGDDMKLIVDTLRTAFKTVAKKDPTKLAPIAREFRTAVVEASRAGDAPKELSLADQLAAARAARAARAQGQGATS
;
A
#
# COMPACT_ATOMS: atom_id res chain seq x y z
N MET A 1 -23.66 -30.89 -23.17
CA MET A 1 -23.55 -31.83 -22.03
C MET A 1 -22.66 -31.20 -20.97
N GLY A 2 -23.20 -30.91 -19.78
CA GLY A 2 -22.43 -30.29 -18.69
C GLY A 2 -21.42 -31.26 -18.07
N ARG A 3 -20.27 -30.74 -17.61
CA ARG A 3 -19.25 -31.54 -16.91
C ARG A 3 -19.86 -32.13 -15.63
N PRO A 4 -19.61 -33.40 -15.28
CA PRO A 4 -20.14 -34.00 -14.06
C PRO A 4 -19.71 -33.18 -12.84
N LYS A 5 -20.64 -33.02 -11.87
CA LYS A 5 -20.38 -32.27 -10.65
C LYS A 5 -19.22 -32.93 -9.90
N ALA A 6 -18.29 -32.12 -9.42
CA ALA A 6 -17.21 -32.63 -8.59
C ALA A 6 -17.79 -33.28 -7.31
N PRO A 7 -17.24 -34.43 -6.88
CA PRO A 7 -17.58 -35.00 -5.59
C PRO A 7 -17.14 -34.04 -4.47
N CYS A 8 -17.85 -34.09 -3.34
CA CYS A 8 -17.46 -33.36 -2.12
C CYS A 8 -16.06 -33.80 -1.66
N GLY A 9 -15.36 -32.93 -0.93
CA GLY A 9 -13.94 -33.15 -0.58
C GLY A 9 -12.94 -32.64 -1.63
N THR A 10 -13.36 -31.77 -2.55
CA THR A 10 -12.49 -31.15 -3.55
C THR A 10 -12.60 -29.62 -3.50
N ASP A 11 -11.55 -28.90 -3.89
CA ASP A 11 -11.60 -27.42 -4.01
C ASP A 11 -12.70 -26.94 -4.97
N ALA A 12 -13.04 -27.75 -5.98
CA ALA A 12 -14.16 -27.48 -6.89
C ALA A 12 -15.53 -27.60 -6.20
N ALA A 13 -15.70 -28.56 -5.29
CA ALA A 13 -16.92 -28.69 -4.48
C ALA A 13 -17.04 -27.57 -3.44
N TYR A 14 -15.93 -27.15 -2.82
CA TYR A 14 -15.91 -25.98 -1.94
C TYR A 14 -16.46 -24.72 -2.64
N ARG A 15 -15.95 -24.43 -3.85
CA ARG A 15 -16.43 -23.30 -4.67
C ARG A 15 -17.90 -23.44 -5.11
N ARG A 16 -18.41 -24.67 -5.26
CA ARG A 16 -19.82 -24.92 -5.55
C ARG A 16 -20.68 -24.57 -4.34
N HIS A 17 -20.30 -25.00 -3.13
CA HIS A 17 -21.03 -24.68 -1.91
C HIS A 17 -21.13 -23.16 -1.71
N LEU A 18 -20.03 -22.42 -1.94
CA LEU A 18 -20.04 -20.96 -1.88
C LEU A 18 -20.97 -20.32 -2.93
N ARG A 19 -20.99 -20.83 -4.16
CA ARG A 19 -21.85 -20.29 -5.23
C ARG A 19 -23.33 -20.55 -4.96
N ASN A 20 -23.66 -21.69 -4.37
CA ASN A 20 -25.02 -22.09 -4.08
C ASN A 20 -25.52 -21.60 -2.70
N GLY A 21 -24.63 -21.04 -1.88
CA GLY A 21 -24.95 -20.67 -0.49
C GLY A 21 -25.22 -21.88 0.42
N GLU A 22 -24.71 -23.06 0.06
CA GLU A 22 -24.87 -24.29 0.83
C GLU A 22 -23.83 -24.37 1.95
N PRO A 23 -24.13 -25.04 3.09
CA PRO A 23 -23.16 -25.27 4.13
C PRO A 23 -22.00 -26.13 3.60
N VAL A 24 -20.78 -25.63 3.77
CA VAL A 24 -19.56 -26.34 3.40
C VAL A 24 -19.30 -27.45 4.42
N ASP A 25 -19.01 -28.66 3.95
CA ASP A 25 -18.56 -29.77 4.81
C ASP A 25 -17.07 -29.64 5.20
N ASP A 26 -16.65 -30.40 6.20
CA ASP A 26 -15.25 -30.36 6.67
C ASP A 26 -14.26 -30.87 5.61
N ALA A 27 -14.68 -31.84 4.80
CA ALA A 27 -13.87 -32.38 3.70
C ALA A 27 -13.55 -31.30 2.65
N CYS A 28 -14.52 -30.47 2.25
CA CYS A 28 -14.30 -29.37 1.31
C CYS A 28 -13.45 -28.26 1.92
N ARG A 29 -13.62 -27.96 3.22
CA ARG A 29 -12.76 -26.98 3.93
C ARG A 29 -11.29 -27.41 3.95
N GLN A 30 -11.04 -28.67 4.27
CA GLN A 30 -9.68 -29.24 4.29
C GLN A 30 -9.06 -29.22 2.89
N ALA A 31 -9.81 -29.67 1.87
CA ALA A 31 -9.34 -29.67 0.48
C ALA A 31 -9.01 -28.26 -0.04
N HIS A 32 -9.80 -27.24 0.32
CA HIS A 32 -9.50 -25.85 -0.04
C HIS A 32 -8.22 -25.33 0.65
N THR A 33 -8.03 -25.69 1.92
CA THR A 33 -6.85 -25.31 2.69
C THR A 33 -5.58 -25.96 2.12
N GLU A 34 -5.65 -27.23 1.74
CA GLU A 34 -4.55 -27.96 1.13
C GLU A 34 -4.17 -27.40 -0.24
N ALA A 35 -5.17 -27.14 -1.10
CA ALA A 35 -4.95 -26.50 -2.41
C ALA A 35 -4.31 -25.11 -2.27
N GLN A 36 -4.68 -24.33 -1.26
CA GLN A 36 -4.03 -23.05 -0.96
C GLN A 36 -2.57 -23.22 -0.52
N ARG A 37 -2.29 -24.21 0.34
CA ARG A 37 -0.93 -24.52 0.78
C ARG A 37 -0.04 -24.96 -0.37
N GLU A 38 -0.56 -25.78 -1.28
CA GLU A 38 0.14 -26.24 -2.47
C GLU A 38 0.48 -25.07 -3.41
N ARG A 39 -0.50 -24.20 -3.71
CA ARG A 39 -0.26 -22.98 -4.52
C ARG A 39 0.81 -22.07 -3.93
N ARG A 40 0.89 -21.96 -2.61
CA ARG A 40 1.93 -21.17 -1.91
C ARG A 40 3.31 -21.86 -1.92
N ARG A 41 3.33 -23.19 -1.98
CA ARG A 41 4.57 -23.99 -1.99
C ARG A 41 5.18 -24.16 -3.38
N SER A 42 4.42 -23.94 -4.45
CA SER A 42 4.90 -24.09 -5.82
C SER A 42 5.40 -22.75 -6.40
N PRO A 43 6.73 -22.52 -6.50
CA PRO A 43 7.28 -21.36 -7.19
C PRO A 43 7.32 -21.60 -8.70
N ALA A 44 6.17 -21.61 -9.38
CA ALA A 44 6.02 -21.30 -10.81
C ALA A 44 4.62 -21.65 -11.34
N ALA A 45 3.81 -20.62 -11.54
CA ALA A 45 3.13 -20.38 -12.80
C ALA A 45 2.86 -18.88 -12.88
N THR A 46 3.61 -18.21 -13.75
CA THR A 46 3.43 -16.79 -14.14
C THR A 46 1.96 -16.40 -14.23
N PRO A 47 1.51 -15.30 -13.58
CA PRO A 47 0.18 -14.78 -13.83
C PRO A 47 0.17 -14.05 -15.17
N THR A 48 -0.27 -14.74 -16.22
CA THR A 48 -0.91 -14.09 -17.35
C THR A 48 -2.27 -13.57 -16.91
N ALA A 49 -2.46 -12.28 -17.18
CA ALA A 49 -3.70 -11.51 -17.17
C ALA A 49 -4.28 -11.13 -15.79
N SER A 50 -3.95 -9.88 -15.44
CA SER A 50 -4.84 -8.87 -14.85
C SER A 50 -5.23 -9.03 -13.37
N ALA A 51 -4.78 -8.04 -12.61
CA ALA A 51 -5.11 -7.72 -11.22
C ALA A 51 -4.51 -8.66 -10.17
N GLU A 52 -3.41 -8.24 -9.54
CA GLU A 52 -3.42 -7.73 -8.16
C GLU A 52 -2.00 -7.25 -7.80
N ILE A 53 -1.95 -6.14 -7.06
CA ILE A 53 -0.74 -5.49 -6.58
C ILE A 53 -0.30 -6.27 -5.35
N GLU A 54 0.88 -6.89 -5.39
CA GLU A 54 1.49 -7.50 -4.21
C GLU A 54 2.20 -6.41 -3.39
N VAL A 55 1.65 -6.12 -2.21
CA VAL A 55 2.33 -5.37 -1.15
C VAL A 55 3.15 -6.38 -0.34
N PRO A 56 4.49 -6.25 -0.25
CA PRO A 56 5.27 -7.16 0.58
C PRO A 56 5.05 -6.87 2.06
N ALA A 57 4.73 -7.93 2.79
CA ALA A 57 4.71 -7.96 4.25
C ALA A 57 6.14 -8.18 4.76
N GLU A 58 6.92 -7.11 4.90
CA GLU A 58 8.20 -7.16 5.61
C GLU A 58 8.21 -6.02 6.64
N ALA A 59 7.61 -6.31 7.79
CA ALA A 59 7.83 -5.52 8.99
C ALA A 59 9.11 -6.04 9.66
N SER A 60 10.22 -5.35 9.43
CA SER A 60 11.35 -5.34 10.35
C SER A 60 11.88 -3.92 10.44
N GLY A 61 12.06 -3.47 11.68
CA GLY A 61 12.34 -2.09 12.05
C GLY A 61 13.55 -1.47 11.38
N ASP A 62 13.48 -0.14 11.33
CA ASP A 62 14.54 0.80 11.02
C ASP A 62 14.98 0.84 9.53
N ALA A 63 14.13 1.42 8.66
CA ALA A 63 14.50 1.76 7.29
C ALA A 63 13.96 3.15 6.88
N ASP A 64 14.91 4.04 6.62
CA ASP A 64 14.90 5.21 5.75
C ASP A 64 13.59 5.47 4.97
N ASP A 65 12.85 6.54 5.29
CA ASP A 65 11.70 7.06 4.51
C ASP A 65 12.01 7.19 2.99
N GLY A 66 13.30 7.25 2.62
CA GLY A 66 13.76 7.27 1.24
C GLY A 66 13.56 5.97 0.47
N ASP A 67 13.61 4.80 1.12
CA ASP A 67 13.49 3.51 0.45
C ASP A 67 12.04 3.20 0.01
N ASP A 68 11.05 3.56 0.83
CA ASP A 68 9.63 3.42 0.48
C ASP A 68 9.23 4.32 -0.70
N MET A 69 9.69 5.57 -0.71
CA MET A 69 9.45 6.49 -1.82
C MET A 69 10.11 5.99 -3.11
N LYS A 70 11.33 5.43 -3.00
CA LYS A 70 12.05 4.87 -4.12
C LYS A 70 11.30 3.67 -4.72
N LEU A 71 10.75 2.79 -3.88
CA LEU A 71 9.91 1.67 -4.32
C LEU A 71 8.68 2.15 -5.11
N ILE A 72 8.01 3.19 -4.62
CA ILE A 72 6.85 3.80 -5.31
C ILE A 72 7.26 4.34 -6.68
N VAL A 73 8.36 5.09 -6.76
CA VAL A 73 8.87 5.67 -8.02
C VAL A 73 9.24 4.58 -9.03
N ASP A 74 9.89 3.50 -8.59
CA ASP A 74 10.30 2.41 -9.49
C ASP A 74 9.11 1.59 -10.00
N THR A 75 8.08 1.42 -9.17
CA THR A 75 6.83 0.77 -9.55
C THR A 75 6.10 1.61 -10.62
N LEU A 76 5.94 2.91 -10.38
CA LEU A 76 5.33 3.84 -11.34
C LEU A 76 6.10 3.87 -12.66
N ARG A 77 7.44 3.96 -12.61
CA ARG A 77 8.31 3.92 -13.79
C ARG A 77 8.09 2.66 -14.63
N THR A 78 7.94 1.51 -13.99
CA THR A 78 7.71 0.23 -14.68
C THR A 78 6.32 0.20 -15.33
N ALA A 79 5.29 0.69 -14.63
CA ALA A 79 3.94 0.81 -15.18
C ALA A 79 3.91 1.73 -16.41
N PHE A 80 4.52 2.91 -16.33
CA PHE A 80 4.59 3.86 -17.45
C PHE A 80 5.33 3.29 -18.66
N LYS A 81 6.47 2.60 -18.46
CA LYS A 81 7.18 1.92 -19.56
C LYS A 81 6.31 0.87 -20.24
N THR A 82 5.47 0.18 -19.49
CA THR A 82 4.56 -0.84 -20.03
C THR A 82 3.45 -0.20 -20.86
N VAL A 83 2.85 0.88 -20.36
CA VAL A 83 1.82 1.65 -21.10
C VAL A 83 2.41 2.26 -22.38
N ALA A 84 3.60 2.85 -22.29
CA ALA A 84 4.30 3.44 -23.44
C ALA A 84 4.52 2.43 -24.58
N LYS A 85 4.82 1.17 -24.23
CA LYS A 85 5.02 0.09 -25.21
C LYS A 85 3.71 -0.41 -25.81
N LYS A 86 2.62 -0.45 -25.04
CA LYS A 86 1.32 -1.01 -25.48
C LYS A 86 0.47 0.02 -26.23
N ASP A 87 0.38 1.24 -25.72
CA ASP A 87 -0.38 2.33 -26.32
C ASP A 87 0.21 3.70 -25.90
N PRO A 88 1.05 4.31 -26.74
CA PRO A 88 1.71 5.58 -26.41
C PRO A 88 0.73 6.75 -26.32
N THR A 89 -0.45 6.66 -26.94
CA THR A 89 -1.44 7.75 -26.93
C THR A 89 -2.05 7.97 -25.55
N LYS A 90 -2.02 6.94 -24.69
CA LYS A 90 -2.53 6.99 -23.30
C LYS A 90 -1.59 7.72 -22.34
N LEU A 91 -0.33 7.95 -22.71
CA LEU A 91 0.63 8.61 -21.82
C LEU A 91 0.29 10.07 -21.55
N ALA A 92 -0.11 10.81 -22.59
CA ALA A 92 -0.41 12.24 -22.48
C ALA A 92 -1.49 12.58 -21.45
N PRO A 93 -2.67 11.92 -21.43
CA PRO A 93 -3.68 12.18 -20.40
C PRO A 93 -3.21 11.75 -19.01
N ILE A 94 -2.57 10.59 -18.86
CA ILE A 94 -2.07 10.11 -17.55
C ILE A 94 -1.03 11.08 -16.98
N ALA A 95 -0.09 11.56 -17.81
CA ALA A 95 0.92 12.52 -17.38
C ALA A 95 0.33 13.89 -17.02
N ARG A 96 -0.81 14.27 -17.62
CA ARG A 96 -1.52 15.49 -17.26
C ARG A 96 -2.15 15.35 -15.86
N GLU A 97 -2.88 14.28 -15.61
CA GLU A 97 -3.49 14.01 -14.29
C GLU A 97 -2.43 13.90 -13.19
N PHE A 98 -1.33 13.19 -13.45
CA PHE A 98 -0.25 13.04 -12.49
C PHE A 98 0.41 14.38 -12.13
N ARG A 99 0.64 15.26 -13.12
CA ARG A 99 1.16 16.61 -12.85
C ARG A 99 0.20 17.44 -11.99
N THR A 100 -1.10 17.35 -12.24
CA THR A 100 -2.11 18.03 -11.41
C THR A 100 -2.02 17.55 -9.96
N ALA A 101 -2.04 16.23 -9.75
CA ALA A 101 -1.97 15.63 -8.41
C ALA A 101 -0.68 16.01 -7.66
N VAL A 102 0.46 16.04 -8.33
CA VAL A 102 1.75 16.42 -7.71
C VAL A 102 1.76 17.89 -7.32
N VAL A 103 1.23 18.80 -8.16
CA VAL A 103 1.15 20.23 -7.84
C VAL A 103 0.21 20.48 -6.67
N GLU A 104 -0.90 19.74 -6.57
CA GLU A 104 -1.81 19.83 -5.43
C GLU A 104 -1.15 19.31 -4.15
N ALA A 105 -0.47 18.16 -4.21
CA ALA A 105 0.24 17.58 -3.07
C ALA A 105 1.39 18.48 -2.59
N SER A 106 2.15 19.10 -3.50
CA SER A 106 3.26 19.99 -3.12
C SER A 106 2.75 21.25 -2.41
N ARG A 107 1.61 21.80 -2.85
CA ARG A 107 0.97 22.95 -2.19
C ARG A 107 0.49 22.64 -0.77
N ALA A 108 0.08 21.41 -0.51
CA ALA A 108 -0.28 20.98 0.84
C ALA A 108 0.94 20.87 1.76
N GLY A 109 2.11 20.53 1.21
CA GLY A 109 3.39 20.48 1.94
C GLY A 109 4.04 21.85 2.19
N ASP A 110 3.69 22.86 1.39
CA ASP A 110 4.16 24.25 1.55
C ASP A 110 3.38 25.05 2.61
N ALA A 111 2.39 24.45 3.27
CA ALA A 111 1.78 25.08 4.44
C ALA A 111 2.88 25.36 5.49
N PRO A 112 2.89 26.56 6.11
CA PRO A 112 3.91 26.89 7.11
C PRO A 112 3.85 25.83 8.20
N LYS A 113 4.92 25.05 8.36
CA LYS A 113 5.04 24.06 9.44
C LYS A 113 4.79 24.81 10.73
N GLU A 114 3.67 24.53 11.40
CA GLU A 114 3.47 25.01 12.75
C GLU A 114 4.71 24.61 13.55
N LEU A 115 5.26 25.57 14.30
CA LEU A 115 6.47 25.40 15.10
C LEU A 115 6.41 24.03 15.78
N SER A 116 7.45 23.21 15.56
CA SER A 116 7.52 21.89 16.19
C SER A 116 7.31 22.05 17.69
N LEU A 117 6.76 21.03 18.37
CA LEU A 117 6.63 21.05 19.83
C LEU A 117 7.98 21.40 20.50
N ALA A 118 9.10 20.99 19.88
CA ALA A 118 10.45 21.38 20.30
C ALA A 118 10.69 22.89 20.20
N ASP A 119 10.29 23.53 19.10
CA ASP A 119 10.44 24.97 18.89
C ASP A 119 9.53 25.76 19.84
N GLN A 120 8.30 25.29 20.08
CA GLN A 120 7.38 25.88 21.04
C GLN A 120 7.93 25.82 22.48
N LEU A 121 8.53 24.68 22.87
CA LEU A 121 9.19 24.54 24.17
C LEU A 121 10.44 25.43 24.28
N ALA A 122 11.23 25.54 23.20
CA ALA A 122 12.39 26.43 23.16
C ALA A 122 11.98 27.90 23.33
N ALA A 123 10.95 28.35 22.59
CA ALA A 123 10.37 29.68 22.74
C ALA A 123 9.82 29.93 24.16
N ALA A 124 9.12 28.95 24.73
CA ALA A 124 8.58 29.04 26.09
C ALA A 124 9.67 29.08 27.18
N ARG A 125 10.84 28.44 26.95
CA ARG A 125 12.00 28.52 27.84
C ARG A 125 12.69 29.89 27.71
N ALA A 126 12.90 30.36 26.49
CA ALA A 126 13.48 31.68 26.23
C ALA A 126 12.63 32.81 26.86
N ALA A 127 11.31 32.75 26.72
CA ALA A 127 10.40 33.71 27.33
C ALA A 127 10.45 33.73 28.86
N ARG A 128 10.63 32.56 29.50
CA ARG A 128 10.80 32.46 30.96
C ARG A 128 12.14 33.02 31.42
N ALA A 129 13.22 32.73 30.70
CA ALA A 129 14.55 33.25 31.00
C ALA A 129 14.60 34.79 30.90
N ALA A 130 13.97 35.37 29.87
CA ALA A 130 13.89 36.82 29.71
C ALA A 130 13.12 37.51 30.87
N ARG A 131 12.03 36.89 31.35
CA ARG A 131 11.28 37.41 32.51
C ARG A 131 12.08 37.35 33.80
N ALA A 132 12.83 36.27 34.03
CA ALA A 132 13.69 36.13 35.20
C ALA A 132 14.82 37.18 35.20
N GLN A 133 15.40 37.48 34.05
CA GLN A 133 16.41 38.54 33.91
C GLN A 133 15.83 39.95 34.12
N GLY A 134 14.60 40.20 33.67
CA GLY A 134 13.91 41.48 33.89
C GLY A 134 13.47 41.72 35.33
N GLN A 135 13.08 40.67 36.07
CA GLN A 135 12.66 40.77 37.47
C GLN A 135 13.83 40.92 38.46
N GLY A 136 15.05 40.56 38.06
CA GLY A 136 16.27 40.78 38.86
C GLY A 136 16.89 42.17 38.71
N ALA A 137 16.38 43.02 37.81
CA ALA A 137 16.90 44.36 37.55
C ALA A 137 16.17 45.48 38.32
N THR A 138 15.11 45.14 39.07
CA THR A 138 14.34 46.07 39.90
C THR A 138 14.36 45.64 41.37
N SER A 139 15.55 45.57 41.97
CA SER A 139 15.74 45.43 43.42
C SER A 139 16.92 46.26 43.87
#